data_AF-A0A2E0NR73-F1
#
_entry.id   AF-A0A2E0NR73-F1
#
_cell.length_a   1.000
_cell.length_b   1.000
_cell.length_c   1.000
_cell.angle_alpha   90.00
_cell.angle_beta   90.00
_cell.angle_gamma   90.00
#
_symmetry.space_group_name_H-M   'P 1'
#
loop_
_entity.id
_entity.type
_entity.pdbx_description
1 polymer ?
#
loop_
_entity_poly.entity_id
_entity_poly.type
_entity_poly.pdbx_seq_one_letter_code
_entity_poly.pdbx_strand_id
1 'polypeptide(L)'
;MGLIISILLIQIIAVFGALLSSKLANKWGNIKTLILLNCIWVILCISAYFIYEPIEFYLVAAFVGLCMGGIQSVARSTYSQLIPETLDTTSYFSFYDVAEKVGIVIGMLMYGTIDQITGSMRNALFFFVLFFFSGAVLLVRLYKNDKSLTSS
;
A
#
# COMPACT_ATOMS: atom_id res chain seq x y z
N MET A 1 -26.17 -10.23 -0.40
CA MET A 1 -26.14 -9.14 0.60
C MET A 1 -24.87 -9.13 1.46
N GLY A 2 -24.30 -10.29 1.84
CA GLY A 2 -23.09 -10.35 2.69
C GLY A 2 -21.82 -9.71 2.11
N LEU A 3 -21.52 -9.92 0.81
CA LEU A 3 -20.29 -9.40 0.19
C LEU A 3 -20.19 -7.86 0.19
N ILE A 4 -21.30 -7.17 -0.06
CA ILE A 4 -21.33 -5.70 -0.04
C ILE A 4 -21.04 -5.17 1.36
N ILE A 5 -21.63 -5.79 2.39
CA ILE A 5 -21.40 -5.42 3.79
C ILE A 5 -19.94 -5.64 4.20
N SER A 6 -19.34 -6.77 3.79
CA SER A 6 -17.92 -7.06 4.05
C SER A 6 -16.99 -6.03 3.41
N ILE A 7 -17.25 -5.63 2.16
CA ILE A 7 -16.46 -4.60 1.47
C ILE A 7 -16.62 -3.25 2.19
N LEU A 8 -17.83 -2.86 2.56
CA LEU A 8 -18.07 -1.61 3.30
C LEU A 8 -17.36 -1.59 4.65
N LEU A 9 -17.35 -2.70 5.39
CA LEU A 9 -16.61 -2.83 6.65
C LEU A 9 -15.10 -2.60 6.46
N ILE A 10 -14.50 -3.23 5.43
CA ILE A 10 -13.09 -3.02 5.11
C ILE A 10 -12.83 -1.55 4.77
N GLN A 11 -13.74 -0.89 4.03
CA GLN A 11 -13.60 0.52 3.69
C GLN A 11 -13.67 1.43 4.93
N ILE A 12 -14.54 1.14 5.90
CA ILE A 12 -14.59 1.90 7.16
C ILE A 12 -13.25 1.82 7.91
N ILE A 13 -12.67 0.62 7.98
CA ILE A 13 -11.36 0.41 8.59
C ILE A 13 -10.28 1.16 7.78
N ALA A 14 -10.32 1.10 6.46
CA ALA A 14 -9.39 1.80 5.59
C ALA A 14 -9.46 3.33 5.79
N VAL A 15 -10.65 3.91 5.95
CA VAL A 15 -10.82 5.34 6.26
C VAL A 15 -10.12 5.71 7.56
N PHE A 16 -10.27 4.89 8.62
CA PHE A 16 -9.54 5.10 9.87
C PHE A 16 -8.02 5.06 9.67
N GLY A 17 -7.53 4.08 8.89
CA GLY A 17 -6.12 3.94 8.56
C GLY A 17 -5.56 5.13 7.77
N ALA A 18 -6.34 5.64 6.82
CA ALA A 18 -6.01 6.83 6.03
C ALA A 18 -5.88 8.07 6.93
N LEU A 19 -6.82 8.29 7.86
CA LEU A 19 -6.79 9.43 8.78
C LEU A 19 -5.58 9.39 9.72
N LEU A 20 -5.28 8.22 10.30
CA LEU A 20 -4.11 8.04 11.18
C LEU A 20 -2.80 8.27 10.42
N SER A 21 -2.68 7.69 9.24
CA SER A 21 -1.48 7.79 8.41
C SER A 21 -1.28 9.20 7.87
N SER A 22 -2.35 9.90 7.48
CA SER A 22 -2.31 11.29 7.04
C SER A 22 -1.81 12.23 8.15
N LYS A 23 -2.30 12.05 9.39
CA LYS A 23 -1.78 12.78 10.56
C LYS A 23 -0.28 12.52 10.78
N LEU A 24 0.16 11.27 10.61
CA LEU A 24 1.57 10.91 10.76
C LEU A 24 2.42 11.52 9.63
N ALA A 25 1.94 11.49 8.40
CA ALA A 25 2.57 12.08 7.23
C ALA A 25 2.75 13.60 7.35
N ASN A 26 1.77 14.31 7.91
CA ASN A 26 1.90 15.75 8.20
C ASN A 26 3.00 16.06 9.22
N LYS A 27 3.28 15.14 10.17
CA LYS A 27 4.31 15.34 11.20
C LYS A 27 5.71 14.90 10.76
N TRP A 28 5.82 13.79 10.03
CA TRP A 28 7.11 13.15 9.70
C TRP A 28 7.53 13.29 8.23
N GLY A 29 6.61 13.72 7.36
CA GLY A 29 6.77 13.77 5.91
C GLY A 29 6.16 12.54 5.23
N ASN A 30 5.55 12.75 4.04
CA ASN A 30 4.81 11.71 3.33
C ASN A 30 5.68 10.49 2.98
N ILE A 31 6.88 10.70 2.41
CA ILE A 31 7.76 9.60 1.97
C ILE A 31 8.18 8.71 3.14
N LYS A 32 8.51 9.29 4.30
CA LYS A 32 8.88 8.50 5.50
C LYS A 32 7.72 7.67 6.02
N THR A 33 6.52 8.25 6.05
CA THR A 33 5.30 7.52 6.44
C THR A 33 5.01 6.39 5.46
N LEU A 34 5.22 6.59 4.15
CA LEU A 34 5.03 5.56 3.15
C LEU A 34 6.00 4.39 3.33
N ILE A 35 7.27 4.67 3.64
CA ILE A 35 8.27 3.64 3.99
C ILE A 35 7.84 2.88 5.24
N LEU A 36 7.40 3.57 6.30
CA LEU A 36 6.94 2.94 7.53
C LEU A 36 5.75 2.01 7.29
N LEU A 37 4.74 2.48 6.57
CA LEU A 37 3.55 1.69 6.23
C LEU A 37 3.91 0.46 5.40
N ASN A 38 4.84 0.60 4.45
CA ASN A 38 5.33 -0.52 3.66
C ASN A 38 6.08 -1.56 4.53
N CYS A 39 6.92 -1.12 5.47
CA CYS A 39 7.56 -2.01 6.43
C CYS A 39 6.55 -2.75 7.31
N ILE A 40 5.51 -2.07 7.79
CA ILE A 40 4.42 -2.70 8.56
C ILE A 40 3.71 -3.74 7.68
N TRP A 41 3.47 -3.43 6.39
CA TRP A 41 2.85 -4.35 5.45
C TRP A 41 3.65 -5.65 5.29
N VAL A 42 4.98 -5.56 5.15
CA VAL A 42 5.85 -6.74 5.07
C VAL A 42 5.74 -7.59 6.33
N ILE A 43 5.71 -6.97 7.51
CA ILE A 43 5.51 -7.68 8.79
C ILE A 43 4.15 -8.38 8.80
N LEU A 44 3.08 -7.72 8.36
CA LEU A 44 1.75 -8.31 8.28
C LEU A 44 1.70 -9.51 7.33
N CYS A 45 2.39 -9.45 6.18
CA CYS A 45 2.48 -10.58 5.26
C CYS A 45 3.20 -11.78 5.88
N ILE A 46 4.27 -11.55 6.65
CA ILE A 46 4.97 -12.62 7.38
C ILE A 46 4.07 -13.20 8.46
N SER A 47 3.42 -12.35 9.26
CA SER A 47 2.48 -12.80 10.31
C SER A 47 1.31 -13.59 9.72
N ALA A 48 0.80 -13.18 8.56
CA ALA A 48 -0.29 -13.87 7.86
C ALA A 48 0.05 -15.32 7.48
N TYR A 49 1.33 -15.63 7.27
CA TYR A 49 1.77 -16.99 6.98
C TYR A 49 1.60 -17.94 8.19
N PHE A 50 1.73 -17.41 9.41
CA PHE A 50 1.64 -18.17 10.66
C PHE A 50 0.22 -18.23 11.26
N ILE A 51 -0.79 -17.70 10.56
CA ILE A 51 -2.18 -17.72 11.05
C ILE A 51 -2.76 -19.12 10.91
N TYR A 52 -3.21 -19.69 12.03
CA TYR A 52 -3.93 -20.95 12.05
C TYR A 52 -5.36 -20.80 12.56
N GLU A 53 -5.65 -19.78 13.38
CA GLU A 53 -6.98 -19.56 13.95
C GLU A 53 -7.77 -18.46 13.23
N PRO A 54 -9.12 -18.57 13.15
CA PRO A 54 -9.96 -17.54 12.54
C PRO A 54 -9.84 -16.16 13.20
N ILE A 55 -9.64 -16.12 14.53
CA ILE A 55 -9.54 -14.85 15.26
C ILE A 55 -8.29 -14.06 14.87
N GLU A 56 -7.17 -14.76 14.68
CA GLU A 56 -5.90 -14.17 14.23
C GLU A 56 -6.06 -13.61 12.80
N PHE A 57 -6.79 -14.33 11.95
CA PHE A 57 -7.12 -13.88 10.59
C PHE A 57 -7.88 -12.55 10.60
N TYR A 58 -8.95 -12.43 11.40
CA TYR A 58 -9.72 -11.18 11.47
C TYR A 58 -8.90 -10.01 11.99
N LEU A 59 -8.04 -10.24 12.99
CA LEU A 59 -7.16 -9.21 13.52
C LEU A 59 -6.16 -8.71 12.46
N VAL A 60 -5.47 -9.64 11.78
CA VAL A 60 -4.51 -9.29 10.72
C VAL A 60 -5.22 -8.63 9.54
N ALA A 61 -6.39 -9.11 9.14
CA ALA A 61 -7.19 -8.49 8.08
C ALA A 61 -7.58 -7.04 8.42
N ALA A 62 -7.92 -6.76 9.69
CA ALA A 62 -8.18 -5.38 10.13
C ALA A 62 -6.93 -4.50 10.02
N PHE A 63 -5.76 -4.98 10.45
CA PHE A 63 -4.50 -4.25 10.29
C PHE A 63 -4.09 -4.03 8.83
N VAL A 64 -4.34 -5.01 7.96
CA VAL A 64 -4.13 -4.87 6.51
C VAL A 64 -5.04 -3.78 5.95
N GLY A 65 -6.33 -3.77 6.33
CA GLY A 65 -7.28 -2.72 5.95
C GLY A 65 -6.80 -1.32 6.38
N LEU A 66 -6.32 -1.19 7.63
CA LEU A 66 -5.75 0.06 8.14
C LEU A 66 -4.53 0.51 7.31
N CYS A 67 -3.59 -0.40 7.05
CA CYS A 67 -2.41 -0.08 6.26
C CYS A 67 -2.79 0.28 4.81
N MET A 68 -3.81 -0.35 4.25
CA MET A 68 -4.20 -0.16 2.84
C MET A 68 -4.73 1.25 2.62
N GLY A 69 -5.63 1.71 3.49
CA GLY A 69 -6.12 3.09 3.45
C GLY A 69 -5.02 4.10 3.74
N GLY A 70 -4.08 3.77 4.63
CA GLY A 70 -2.90 4.59 4.91
C GLY A 70 -2.02 4.80 3.68
N ILE A 71 -1.62 3.70 3.03
CA ILE A 71 -0.77 3.75 1.83
C ILE A 71 -1.49 4.48 0.69
N GLN A 72 -2.77 4.19 0.44
CA GLN A 72 -3.54 4.84 -0.62
C GLN A 72 -3.63 6.36 -0.42
N SER A 73 -3.88 6.82 0.81
CA SER A 73 -3.97 8.25 1.12
C SER A 73 -2.62 8.95 1.01
N VAL A 74 -1.56 8.37 1.59
CA VAL A 74 -0.22 8.99 1.61
C VAL A 74 0.47 8.92 0.25
N ALA A 75 0.27 7.86 -0.53
CA ALA A 75 0.82 7.75 -1.88
C ALA A 75 0.24 8.85 -2.79
N ARG A 76 -1.08 9.04 -2.73
CA ARG A 76 -1.76 10.10 -3.47
C ARG A 76 -1.25 11.48 -3.06
N SER A 77 -1.16 11.78 -1.77
CA SER A 77 -0.66 13.09 -1.31
C SER A 77 0.81 13.33 -1.68
N THR A 78 1.65 12.29 -1.62
CA THR A 78 3.06 12.37 -2.06
C THR A 78 3.14 12.69 -3.53
N TYR A 79 2.38 11.98 -4.38
CA TYR A 79 2.39 12.21 -5.81
C TYR A 79 1.96 13.63 -6.15
N SER A 80 0.88 14.13 -5.53
CA SER A 80 0.43 15.51 -5.69
C SER A 80 1.52 16.56 -5.43
N GLN A 81 2.41 16.32 -4.45
CA GLN A 81 3.50 17.23 -4.09
C GLN A 81 4.68 17.16 -5.06
N LEU A 82 4.83 16.05 -5.79
CA LEU A 82 5.91 15.84 -6.76
C LEU A 82 5.55 16.35 -8.16
N ILE A 83 4.28 16.69 -8.41
CA ILE A 83 3.85 17.25 -9.69
C ILE A 83 4.45 18.67 -9.81
N PRO A 84 5.21 18.98 -10.88
CA PRO A 84 5.76 20.32 -11.07
C PRO A 84 4.66 21.35 -11.28
N GLU A 85 4.88 22.60 -10.82
CA GLU A 85 3.98 23.74 -11.05
C GLU A 85 3.87 24.06 -12.55
N THR A 86 3.04 23.31 -13.26
CA THR A 86 2.78 23.45 -14.70
C THR A 86 1.29 23.32 -14.97
N LEU A 87 0.83 23.84 -16.12
CA LEU A 87 -0.60 23.98 -16.46
C LEU A 87 -1.39 22.66 -16.61
N ASP A 88 -0.72 21.50 -16.64
CA ASP A 88 -1.32 20.18 -16.95
C ASP A 88 -1.38 19.21 -15.75
N THR A 89 -1.64 19.71 -14.53
CA THR A 89 -1.76 18.87 -13.32
C THR A 89 -2.78 17.71 -13.47
N THR A 90 -3.87 17.92 -14.21
CA THR A 90 -4.91 16.92 -14.48
C THR A 90 -4.39 15.70 -15.27
N SER A 91 -3.46 15.89 -16.20
CA SER A 91 -2.86 14.79 -16.98
C SER A 91 -1.96 13.92 -16.10
N TYR A 92 -1.21 14.51 -15.17
CA TYR A 92 -0.38 13.76 -14.23
C TYR A 92 -1.22 12.93 -13.26
N PHE A 93 -2.32 13.47 -12.73
CA PHE A 93 -3.25 12.67 -11.91
C PHE A 93 -3.93 11.56 -12.70
N SER A 94 -4.33 11.83 -13.94
CA SER A 94 -4.91 10.80 -14.81
C SER A 94 -3.92 9.65 -15.07
N PHE A 95 -2.63 9.97 -15.25
CA PHE A 95 -1.58 8.95 -15.37
C PHE A 95 -1.39 8.14 -14.09
N TYR A 96 -1.40 8.79 -12.92
CA TYR A 96 -1.34 8.12 -11.62
C TYR A 96 -2.50 7.15 -11.43
N ASP A 97 -3.74 7.58 -11.70
CA ASP A 97 -4.93 6.73 -11.58
C ASP A 97 -4.87 5.53 -12.52
N VAL A 98 -4.31 5.69 -13.73
CA VAL A 98 -4.08 4.59 -14.66
C VAL A 98 -3.00 3.64 -14.13
N ALA A 99 -1.87 4.17 -13.64
CA ALA A 99 -0.80 3.36 -13.07
C ALA A 99 -1.26 2.55 -11.84
N GLU A 100 -2.07 3.16 -10.97
CA GLU A 100 -2.70 2.48 -9.83
C GLU A 100 -3.57 1.31 -10.29
N LYS A 101 -4.47 1.55 -11.25
CA LYS A 101 -5.34 0.50 -11.80
C LYS A 101 -4.55 -0.62 -12.48
N VAL A 102 -3.50 -0.28 -13.24
CA VAL A 102 -2.60 -1.26 -13.85
C VAL A 102 -1.89 -2.08 -12.77
N GLY A 103 -1.43 -1.44 -11.70
CA GLY A 103 -0.83 -2.13 -10.54
C GLY A 103 -1.79 -3.12 -9.89
N ILE A 104 -3.06 -2.74 -9.71
CA ILE A 104 -4.11 -3.62 -9.18
C ILE A 104 -4.33 -4.83 -10.11
N VAL A 105 -4.44 -4.59 -11.43
CA VAL A 105 -4.63 -5.67 -12.43
C VAL A 105 -3.44 -6.63 -12.42
N ILE A 106 -2.21 -6.12 -12.49
CA ILE A 106 -0.98 -6.93 -12.44
C ILE A 106 -0.93 -7.73 -11.14
N GLY A 107 -1.16 -7.08 -9.98
CA GLY A 107 -1.15 -7.76 -8.68
C GLY A 107 -2.17 -8.89 -8.57
N MET A 108 -3.40 -8.68 -9.06
CA MET A 108 -4.44 -9.71 -9.10
C MET A 108 -4.08 -10.87 -10.03
N LEU A 109 -3.52 -10.58 -11.21
CA LEU A 109 -3.07 -11.62 -12.15
C LEU A 109 -1.94 -12.45 -11.56
N MET A 110 -0.98 -11.82 -10.90
CA MET A 110 0.13 -12.50 -10.23
C MET A 110 -0.37 -13.38 -9.09
N TYR A 111 -1.24 -12.85 -8.23
CA TYR A 111 -1.87 -13.62 -7.16
C TYR A 111 -2.61 -14.84 -7.70
N GLY A 112 -3.50 -14.65 -8.68
CA GLY A 112 -4.28 -15.74 -9.26
C GLY A 112 -3.42 -16.81 -9.94
N THR A 113 -2.36 -16.40 -10.62
CA THR A 113 -1.42 -17.34 -11.25
C THR A 113 -0.66 -18.16 -10.21
N ILE A 114 -0.18 -17.54 -9.13
CA ILE A 114 0.52 -18.23 -8.05
C ILE A 114 -0.40 -19.19 -7.31
N ASP A 115 -1.63 -18.77 -7.02
CA ASP A 115 -2.65 -19.59 -6.37
C ASP A 115 -2.98 -20.82 -7.23
N GLN A 116 -3.16 -20.64 -8.55
CA GLN A 116 -3.43 -21.76 -9.48
C GLN A 116 -2.26 -22.74 -9.62
N ILE A 117 -1.02 -22.25 -9.75
CA ILE A 117 0.15 -23.12 -9.93
C ILE A 117 0.51 -23.84 -8.64
N THR A 118 0.46 -23.13 -7.52
CA THR A 118 0.98 -23.64 -6.24
C THR A 118 -0.09 -24.38 -5.43
N GLY A 119 -1.37 -24.17 -5.74
CA GLY A 119 -2.50 -24.78 -5.04
C GLY A 119 -2.64 -24.32 -3.59
N SER A 120 -1.94 -23.26 -3.18
CA SER A 120 -1.96 -22.73 -1.81
C SER A 120 -1.84 -21.21 -1.80
N MET A 121 -2.87 -20.56 -1.24
CA MET A 121 -2.90 -19.11 -1.04
C MET A 121 -1.73 -18.59 -0.20
N ARG A 122 -1.15 -19.41 0.69
CA ARG A 122 -0.04 -18.99 1.56
C ARG A 122 1.21 -18.66 0.76
N ASN A 123 1.46 -19.34 -0.36
CA ASN A 123 2.68 -19.11 -1.14
C ASN A 123 2.64 -17.78 -1.92
N ALA A 124 1.44 -17.24 -2.17
CA ALA A 124 1.30 -15.89 -2.71
C ALA A 124 1.79 -14.80 -1.72
N LEU A 125 1.77 -15.06 -0.40
CA LEU A 125 2.28 -14.11 0.60
C LEU A 125 3.79 -13.89 0.45
N PHE A 126 4.57 -14.95 0.22
CA PHE A 126 6.02 -14.83 0.00
C PHE A 126 6.34 -13.99 -1.23
N PHE A 127 5.55 -14.14 -2.28
CA PHE A 127 5.70 -13.35 -3.49
C PHE A 127 5.43 -11.86 -3.23
N PHE A 128 4.36 -11.55 -2.49
CA PHE A 128 4.07 -10.17 -2.10
C PHE A 128 5.14 -9.58 -1.20
N VAL A 129 5.72 -10.35 -0.27
CA VAL A 129 6.86 -9.90 0.54
C VAL A 129 8.03 -9.47 -0.35
N LEU A 130 8.40 -10.25 -1.36
CA LEU A 130 9.46 -9.88 -2.29
C LEU A 130 9.13 -8.61 -3.08
N PHE A 131 7.88 -8.49 -3.54
CA PHE A 131 7.42 -7.32 -4.28
C PHE A 131 7.46 -6.05 -3.41
N PHE A 132 6.90 -6.10 -2.20
CA PHE A 132 6.92 -4.97 -1.27
C PHE A 132 8.32 -4.62 -0.81
N PHE A 133 9.20 -5.61 -0.62
CA PHE A 133 10.61 -5.36 -0.32
C PHE A 133 11.30 -4.57 -1.44
N SER A 134 11.07 -4.92 -2.70
CA SER A 134 11.57 -4.14 -3.85
C SER A 134 11.01 -2.70 -3.86
N GLY A 135 9.73 -2.54 -3.52
CA GLY A 135 9.08 -1.24 -3.36
C GLY A 135 9.69 -0.40 -2.24
N ALA A 136 10.01 -1.01 -1.10
CA ALA A 136 10.68 -0.32 0.02
C ALA A 136 12.06 0.22 -0.40
N VAL A 137 12.86 -0.57 -1.14
CA VAL A 137 14.16 -0.13 -1.65
C VAL A 137 14.01 1.07 -2.60
N LEU A 138 13.03 1.04 -3.50
CA LEU A 138 12.74 2.15 -4.41
C LEU A 138 12.31 3.41 -3.65
N LEU A 139 11.46 3.28 -2.62
CA LEU A 139 11.03 4.40 -1.79
C LEU A 139 12.19 5.01 -0.98
N VAL A 140 13.10 4.18 -0.47
CA VAL A 140 14.31 4.68 0.21
C VAL A 140 15.21 5.45 -0.75
N ARG A 141 15.32 4.99 -2.01
CA ARG A 141 16.07 5.71 -3.05
C ARG A 141 15.41 7.05 -3.39
N LEU A 142 14.09 7.08 -3.50
CA LEU A 142 13.32 8.32 -3.69
C LEU A 142 13.56 9.31 -2.53
N TYR A 143 13.49 8.83 -1.29
CA TYR A 143 13.74 9.65 -0.09
C TYR A 143 15.13 10.29 -0.09
N LYS A 144 16.16 9.54 -0.53
CA LYS A 144 17.52 10.06 -0.65
C LYS A 144 17.64 11.16 -1.72
N ASN A 145 16.97 10.98 -2.86
CA ASN A 145 16.99 11.95 -3.95
C ASN A 145 16.23 13.25 -3.59
N ASP A 146 15.09 13.13 -2.90
CA ASP A 146 14.32 14.28 -2.43
C ASP A 146 15.14 15.17 -1.47
N LYS A 147 15.90 14.54 -0.56
CA LYS A 147 16.83 15.23 0.34
C LYS A 147 17.98 15.93 -0.38
N SER A 148 18.41 15.40 -1.53
CA SER A 148 19.50 16.00 -2.33
C SER A 148 19.08 17.28 -3.05
N LEU A 149 17.78 17.48 -3.31
CA LEU A 149 17.23 18.67 -3.96
C LEU A 149 16.97 19.83 -2.97
N THR A 150 16.82 19.54 -1.68
CA THR A 150 16.60 20.54 -0.61
C THR A 150 17.88 20.94 0.14
N SER A 151 19.04 20.36 -0.21
CA SER A 151 20.34 20.62 0.44
C SER A 151 21.38 21.28 -0.48
N SER A 152 20.96 21.79 -1.64
CA SER A 152 21.74 22.59 -2.59
C SER A 152 21.08 23.96 -2.77
#